data_AF-A0A3Q2UQA3-F1
#
_entry.id   AF-A0A3Q2UQA3-F1
#
_cell.length_a   1.000
_cell.length_b   1.000
_cell.length_c   1.000
_cell.angle_alpha   90.00
_cell.angle_beta   90.00
_cell.angle_gamma   90.00
#
_symmetry.space_group_name_H-M   'P 1'
#
loop_
_entity.id
_entity.type
_entity.pdbx_description
1 polymer ?
#
loop_
_entity_poly.entity_id
_entity_poly.type
_entity_poly.pdbx_seq_one_letter_code
_entity_poly.pdbx_strand_id
1 'polypeptide(L)'
;MDTFLEFGWCDPNSATLALLQLNLNRASVLKGTFKQLAAVDPRDFKRPLVVFFDENYEIDNVYKKDFFHEVFHELLSAESGMFMFNDSQTLAWFSSKASHEDERFYLFGVLCGLALYNHMIVYLPFPLVLFKKLLGMRPSLDDLKEFSPIVGKSMQCILDEYTDEDLEYMCFSMPWDETEVALDPENPEKQLTSENKQEFVDAFVNHAFNASVEIAFAEFRRGFFQVCDRDLVRLFKPKELQEILVGKDFHDWEKLKQVPSMALCILSCVNYR
;
A
#
# COMPACT_ATOMS: atom_id res chain seq x y z
N MET A 1 -1.15 -20.04 -45.71
CA MET A 1 -2.41 -20.40 -45.05
C MET A 1 -2.14 -20.48 -43.55
N ASP A 2 -2.45 -19.53 -42.69
CA ASP A 2 -2.97 -18.16 -42.80
C ASP A 2 -2.61 -17.49 -41.47
N THR A 3 -1.80 -16.44 -41.50
CA THR A 3 -1.62 -15.47 -40.40
C THR A 3 -1.15 -14.14 -40.99
N PHE A 4 -1.96 -13.58 -41.87
CA PHE A 4 -1.88 -12.19 -42.27
C PHE A 4 -3.31 -11.70 -42.31
N LEU A 5 -3.74 -11.01 -41.25
CA LEU A 5 -4.84 -10.03 -41.22
C LEU A 5 -5.08 -9.63 -39.75
N GLU A 6 -4.34 -8.63 -39.24
CA GLU A 6 -4.86 -7.72 -38.19
C GLU A 6 -4.03 -6.43 -37.98
N PHE A 7 -3.25 -5.99 -38.98
CA PHE A 7 -2.75 -4.61 -39.01
C PHE A 7 -3.52 -3.84 -40.07
N GLY A 8 -4.61 -3.21 -39.60
CA GLY A 8 -5.33 -2.19 -40.34
C GLY A 8 -4.39 -1.05 -40.69
N TRP A 9 -4.40 -0.67 -41.96
CA TRP A 9 -3.64 0.45 -42.49
C TRP A 9 -4.17 1.73 -41.84
N CYS A 10 -3.39 2.34 -40.95
CA CYS A 10 -3.69 3.68 -40.45
C CYS A 10 -3.39 4.71 -41.54
N ASP A 11 -4.42 5.46 -41.89
CA ASP A 11 -4.37 6.67 -42.70
C ASP A 11 -3.35 7.67 -42.10
N PRO A 12 -2.36 8.19 -42.85
CA PRO A 12 -1.34 9.10 -42.31
C PRO A 12 -1.89 10.48 -41.88
N ASN A 13 -3.18 10.75 -42.12
CA ASN A 13 -3.91 11.91 -41.60
C ASN A 13 -4.92 11.57 -40.48
N SER A 14 -4.90 10.34 -39.96
CA SER A 14 -5.72 9.95 -38.81
C SER A 14 -5.09 10.51 -37.53
N ALA A 15 -5.83 11.38 -36.83
CA ALA A 15 -5.49 12.05 -35.59
C ALA A 15 -4.42 11.31 -34.74
N THR A 16 -3.33 11.99 -34.44
CA THR A 16 -2.32 11.55 -33.48
C THR A 16 -3.04 11.03 -32.24
N LEU A 17 -2.98 9.72 -31.97
CA LEU A 17 -3.57 9.17 -30.76
C LEU A 17 -2.97 9.92 -29.59
N ALA A 18 -3.82 10.59 -28.81
CA ALA A 18 -3.35 11.34 -27.67
C ALA A 18 -2.85 10.32 -26.62
N LEU A 19 -1.56 10.39 -26.29
CA LEU A 19 -0.90 9.48 -25.36
C LEU A 19 -0.72 10.14 -23.99
N LEU A 20 -0.66 9.32 -22.94
CA LEU A 20 -0.08 9.72 -21.67
C LEU A 20 1.41 9.41 -21.73
N GLN A 21 2.23 10.44 -21.98
CA GLN A 21 3.68 10.29 -22.13
C GLN A 21 4.41 10.74 -20.87
N LEU A 22 5.29 9.88 -20.35
CA LEU A 22 6.22 10.21 -19.27
C LEU A 22 7.65 10.18 -19.81
N ASN A 23 8.36 11.32 -19.73
CA ASN A 23 9.76 11.44 -20.10
C ASN A 23 10.61 11.51 -18.82
N LEU A 24 11.17 10.39 -18.39
CA LEU A 24 11.79 10.24 -17.07
C LEU A 24 13.31 10.16 -17.18
N ASN A 25 13.97 10.47 -16.06
CA ASN A 25 15.41 10.27 -15.88
C ASN A 25 15.58 9.21 -14.79
N ARG A 26 16.37 8.16 -15.05
CA ARG A 26 16.52 7.03 -14.11
C ARG A 26 17.10 7.43 -12.76
N ALA A 27 17.92 8.48 -12.72
CA ALA A 27 18.51 8.98 -11.47
C ALA A 27 17.52 9.75 -10.58
N SER A 28 16.30 10.03 -11.06
CA SER A 28 15.28 10.77 -10.28
C SER A 28 13.85 10.38 -10.69
N VAL A 29 13.61 9.07 -10.84
CA VAL A 29 12.35 8.55 -11.40
C VAL A 29 11.14 9.00 -10.58
N LEU A 30 11.18 8.93 -9.25
CA LEU A 30 10.04 9.33 -8.41
C LEU A 30 9.70 10.81 -8.56
N LYS A 31 10.70 11.68 -8.39
CA LYS A 31 10.54 13.13 -8.50
C LYS A 31 10.04 13.53 -9.89
N GLY A 32 10.61 12.95 -10.94
CA GLY A 32 10.21 13.20 -12.33
C GLY A 32 8.78 12.75 -12.60
N THR A 33 8.39 11.59 -12.05
CA THR A 33 7.05 11.02 -12.20
C THR A 33 6.01 11.89 -11.51
N PHE A 34 6.21 12.24 -10.25
CA PHE A 34 5.27 13.09 -9.52
C PHE A 34 5.09 14.45 -10.18
N LYS A 35 6.18 15.08 -10.62
CA LYS A 35 6.11 16.36 -11.35
C LYS A 35 5.26 16.25 -12.63
N GLN A 36 5.42 15.17 -13.40
CA GLN A 36 4.69 15.00 -14.65
C GLN A 36 3.23 14.62 -14.42
N LEU A 37 2.95 13.67 -13.51
CA LEU A 37 1.58 13.28 -13.20
C LEU A 37 0.76 14.43 -12.59
N ALA A 38 1.38 15.31 -11.80
CA ALA A 38 0.72 16.51 -11.26
C ALA A 38 0.31 17.52 -12.36
N ALA A 39 1.02 17.52 -13.50
CA ALA A 39 0.73 18.41 -14.63
C ALA A 39 -0.27 17.81 -15.64
N VAL A 40 -0.63 16.53 -15.50
CA VAL A 40 -1.54 15.83 -16.41
C VAL A 40 -2.98 16.20 -16.09
N ASP A 41 -3.76 16.47 -17.13
CA ASP A 41 -5.21 16.62 -16.98
C ASP A 41 -5.81 15.30 -16.48
N PRO A 42 -6.61 15.29 -15.40
CA PRO A 42 -7.15 14.05 -14.84
C PRO A 42 -7.97 13.18 -15.82
N ARG A 43 -8.49 13.76 -16.91
CA ARG A 43 -9.21 13.05 -17.98
C ARG A 43 -8.27 12.20 -18.85
N ASP A 44 -6.98 12.53 -18.85
CA ASP A 44 -5.98 11.94 -19.73
C ASP A 44 -5.27 10.73 -19.11
N PHE A 45 -5.49 10.44 -17.82
CA PHE A 45 -4.88 9.26 -17.16
C PHE A 45 -5.29 7.92 -17.76
N LYS A 46 -6.42 7.86 -18.48
CA LYS A 46 -6.91 6.64 -19.16
C LYS A 46 -6.35 6.47 -20.57
N ARG A 47 -5.55 7.43 -21.06
CA ARG A 47 -4.88 7.33 -22.37
C ARG A 47 -3.80 6.24 -22.32
N PRO A 48 -3.42 5.67 -23.47
CA PRO A 48 -2.32 4.71 -23.52
C PRO A 48 -1.04 5.32 -22.94
N LEU A 49 -0.49 4.67 -21.90
CA LEU A 49 0.74 5.09 -21.23
C LEU A 49 1.96 4.67 -22.05
N VAL A 50 2.83 5.64 -22.34
CA VAL A 50 4.16 5.45 -22.93
C VAL A 50 5.19 6.09 -22.01
N VAL A 51 6.29 5.39 -21.77
CA VAL A 51 7.37 5.85 -20.90
C VAL A 51 8.68 5.84 -21.69
N PHE A 52 9.41 6.95 -21.58
CA PHE A 52 10.74 7.12 -22.15
C PHE A 52 11.73 7.43 -21.03
N PHE A 53 12.94 6.88 -21.15
CA PHE A 53 14.03 7.10 -20.20
C PHE A 53 15.21 7.75 -20.90
N ASP A 54 15.81 8.75 -20.23
CA ASP A 54 17.13 9.31 -20.59
C ASP A 54 17.22 9.72 -22.07
N GLU A 55 16.16 10.35 -22.58
CA GLU A 55 16.03 10.81 -23.98
C GLU A 55 16.04 9.69 -25.04
N ASN A 56 15.86 8.43 -24.65
CA ASN A 56 15.61 7.33 -25.57
C ASN A 56 14.09 7.23 -25.88
N TYR A 57 13.73 7.49 -27.14
CA TYR A 57 12.33 7.54 -27.63
C TYR A 57 11.85 6.23 -28.26
N GLU A 58 12.44 5.10 -27.89
CA GLU A 58 11.97 3.77 -28.30
C GLU A 58 10.70 3.38 -27.52
N ILE A 59 9.63 3.04 -28.24
CA ILE A 59 8.39 2.55 -27.64
C ILE A 59 8.57 1.06 -27.33
N ASP A 60 8.93 0.75 -26.09
CA ASP A 60 9.07 -0.61 -25.59
C ASP A 60 8.27 -0.81 -24.29
N ASN A 61 7.56 -1.94 -24.21
CA ASN A 61 6.89 -2.37 -22.99
C ASN A 61 7.90 -2.67 -21.85
N VAL A 62 9.17 -2.92 -22.17
CA VAL A 62 10.25 -3.04 -21.18
C VAL A 62 10.39 -1.76 -20.36
N TYR A 63 10.35 -0.57 -20.98
CA TYR A 63 10.44 0.69 -20.23
C TYR A 63 9.25 0.95 -19.33
N LYS A 64 8.05 0.47 -19.71
CA LYS A 64 6.89 0.51 -18.81
C LYS A 64 7.10 -0.38 -17.58
N LYS A 65 7.64 -1.60 -17.76
CA LYS A 65 7.97 -2.51 -16.66
C LYS A 65 9.04 -1.94 -15.74
N ASP A 66 10.13 -1.45 -16.30
CA ASP A 66 11.22 -0.80 -15.56
C ASP A 66 10.69 0.39 -14.76
N PHE A 67 9.87 1.23 -15.38
CA PHE A 67 9.25 2.38 -14.73
C PHE A 67 8.47 1.98 -13.48
N PHE A 68 7.52 1.07 -13.61
CA PHE A 68 6.70 0.63 -12.48
C PHE A 68 7.54 -0.04 -11.40
N HIS A 69 8.58 -0.78 -11.77
CA HIS A 69 9.51 -1.36 -10.80
C HIS A 69 10.29 -0.26 -10.05
N GLU A 70 11.00 0.60 -10.76
CA GLU A 70 11.87 1.63 -10.16
C GLU A 70 11.07 2.65 -9.33
N VAL A 71 9.94 3.14 -9.85
CA VAL A 71 9.16 4.18 -9.16
C VAL A 71 8.55 3.66 -7.86
N PHE A 72 8.07 2.41 -7.83
CA PHE A 72 7.51 1.84 -6.61
C PHE A 72 8.61 1.53 -5.59
N HIS A 73 9.78 1.08 -6.02
CA HIS A 73 10.92 0.88 -5.12
C HIS A 73 11.43 2.18 -4.48
N GLU A 74 11.53 3.28 -5.24
CA GLU A 74 11.90 4.60 -4.69
C GLU A 74 10.78 5.19 -3.83
N LEU A 75 9.51 5.05 -4.26
CA LEU A 75 8.34 5.53 -3.51
C LEU A 75 8.21 4.88 -2.13
N LEU A 76 8.50 3.59 -2.04
CA LEU A 76 8.34 2.79 -0.82
C LEU A 76 9.65 2.69 -0.03
N SER A 77 10.65 3.51 -0.35
CA SER A 77 11.88 3.60 0.43
C SER A 77 11.68 4.51 1.65
N ALA A 78 12.56 4.36 2.66
CA ALA A 78 12.52 5.20 3.86
C ALA A 78 12.76 6.68 3.53
N GLU A 79 13.54 6.96 2.50
CA GLU A 79 13.86 8.32 2.03
C GLU A 79 12.63 9.07 1.48
N SER A 80 11.58 8.36 1.05
CA SER A 80 10.32 8.98 0.63
C SER A 80 9.63 9.75 1.76
N GLY A 81 9.79 9.26 3.01
CA GLY A 81 9.10 9.79 4.19
C GLY A 81 7.57 9.74 4.11
N MET A 82 6.98 8.92 3.24
CA MET A 82 5.52 8.86 3.03
C MET A 82 4.82 7.78 3.88
N PHE A 83 5.56 6.78 4.31
CA PHE A 83 5.01 5.57 4.91
C PHE A 83 5.67 5.24 6.24
N MET A 84 4.89 4.68 7.14
CA MET A 84 5.40 3.97 8.31
C MET A 84 5.57 2.49 7.95
N PHE A 85 6.47 1.81 8.65
CA PHE A 85 6.70 0.38 8.47
C PHE A 85 6.39 -0.36 9.75
N ASN A 86 5.93 -1.61 9.61
CA ASN A 86 5.76 -2.48 10.77
C ASN A 86 7.10 -2.88 11.42
N ASP A 87 7.03 -3.54 12.57
CA ASP A 87 8.21 -3.89 13.37
C ASP A 87 9.25 -4.73 12.59
N SER A 88 8.80 -5.56 11.64
CA SER A 88 9.66 -6.39 10.79
C SER A 88 10.15 -5.69 9.52
N GLN A 89 9.73 -4.44 9.26
CA GLN A 89 9.99 -3.67 8.04
C GLN A 89 9.59 -4.41 6.75
N THR A 90 8.58 -5.28 6.85
CA THR A 90 8.08 -6.08 5.74
C THR A 90 6.85 -5.47 5.10
N LEU A 91 6.05 -4.75 5.89
CA LEU A 91 4.83 -4.10 5.44
C LEU A 91 4.87 -2.60 5.67
N ALA A 92 4.41 -1.87 4.68
CA ALA A 92 4.24 -0.42 4.72
C ALA A 92 2.77 -0.06 5.00
N TRP A 93 2.58 1.06 5.69
CA TRP A 93 1.28 1.70 5.88
C TRP A 93 1.40 3.21 5.77
N PHE A 94 0.29 3.90 5.55
CA PHE A 94 0.28 5.36 5.49
C PHE A 94 0.77 5.95 6.82
N SER A 95 1.65 6.97 6.76
CA SER A 95 2.03 7.69 7.97
C SER A 95 0.88 8.55 8.49
N SER A 96 0.79 8.66 9.82
CA SER A 96 -0.15 9.54 10.51
C SER A 96 0.18 11.03 10.39
N LYS A 97 1.38 11.35 9.89
CA LYS A 97 1.93 12.71 9.78
C LYS A 97 1.53 13.42 8.48
N ALA A 98 0.63 12.82 7.69
CA ALA A 98 0.21 13.37 6.40
C ALA A 98 -0.58 14.69 6.55
N SER A 99 -0.26 15.66 5.70
CA SER A 99 -1.00 16.93 5.61
C SER A 99 -1.88 16.97 4.34
N HIS A 100 -2.91 17.80 4.34
CA HIS A 100 -3.76 18.02 3.16
C HIS A 100 -3.00 18.65 1.98
N GLU A 101 -1.87 19.29 2.23
CA GLU A 101 -1.03 19.91 1.20
C GLU A 101 -0.10 18.88 0.51
N ASP A 102 -0.03 17.66 1.06
CA ASP A 102 0.80 16.60 0.52
C ASP A 102 0.10 15.84 -0.63
N GLU A 103 0.21 16.41 -1.83
CA GLU A 103 -0.32 15.80 -3.06
C GLU A 103 0.29 14.43 -3.39
N ARG A 104 1.40 14.04 -2.74
CA ARG A 104 2.09 12.77 -3.03
C ARG A 104 1.18 11.56 -2.80
N PHE A 105 0.26 11.61 -1.83
CA PHE A 105 -0.69 10.51 -1.60
C PHE A 105 -1.71 10.38 -2.73
N TYR A 106 -2.18 11.50 -3.28
CA TYR A 106 -3.01 11.48 -4.48
C TYR A 106 -2.26 10.88 -5.67
N LEU A 107 -1.01 11.31 -5.90
CA LEU A 107 -0.18 10.80 -6.99
C LEU A 107 0.18 9.32 -6.81
N PHE A 108 0.41 8.86 -5.58
CA PHE A 108 0.53 7.44 -5.26
C PHE A 108 -0.73 6.67 -5.63
N GLY A 109 -1.91 7.21 -5.31
CA GLY A 109 -3.19 6.66 -5.76
C GLY A 109 -3.25 6.53 -7.28
N VAL A 110 -2.94 7.60 -8.01
CA VAL A 110 -2.89 7.61 -9.48
C VAL A 110 -1.92 6.55 -10.00
N LEU A 111 -0.74 6.41 -9.41
CA LEU A 111 0.24 5.38 -9.80
C LEU A 111 -0.28 3.96 -9.63
N CYS A 112 -0.89 3.65 -8.49
CA CYS A 112 -1.54 2.35 -8.29
C CYS A 112 -2.68 2.12 -9.30
N GLY A 113 -3.45 3.16 -9.60
CA GLY A 113 -4.50 3.11 -10.61
C GLY A 113 -3.96 2.86 -12.03
N LEU A 114 -2.86 3.54 -12.39
CA LEU A 114 -2.17 3.35 -13.67
C LEU A 114 -1.59 1.93 -13.78
N ALA A 115 -1.02 1.39 -12.71
CA ALA A 115 -0.53 0.02 -12.66
C ALA A 115 -1.65 -0.98 -12.92
N LEU A 116 -2.78 -0.84 -12.21
CA LEU A 116 -3.95 -1.70 -12.41
C LEU A 116 -4.50 -1.61 -13.83
N TYR A 117 -4.66 -0.38 -14.35
CA TYR A 117 -5.21 -0.11 -15.68
C TYR A 117 -4.32 -0.62 -16.82
N ASN A 118 -3.00 -0.63 -16.63
CA ASN A 118 -2.03 -1.14 -17.61
C ASN A 118 -1.67 -2.62 -17.40
N HIS A 119 -2.33 -3.33 -16.48
CA HIS A 119 -2.03 -4.73 -16.13
C HIS A 119 -0.57 -4.95 -15.69
N MET A 120 -0.04 -4.01 -14.91
CA MET A 120 1.32 -4.03 -14.41
C MET A 120 1.34 -4.47 -12.95
N ILE A 121 2.11 -5.52 -12.68
CA ILE A 121 2.39 -5.96 -11.31
C ILE A 121 3.45 -5.03 -10.71
N VAL A 122 3.22 -4.56 -9.49
CA VAL A 122 4.10 -3.62 -8.79
C VAL A 122 4.55 -4.17 -7.44
N TYR A 123 5.72 -3.72 -6.98
CA TYR A 123 6.15 -3.93 -5.61
C TYR A 123 5.29 -3.04 -4.69
N LEU A 124 4.37 -3.63 -3.94
CA LEU A 124 3.49 -2.90 -3.03
C LEU A 124 3.30 -3.73 -1.74
N PRO A 125 4.21 -3.61 -0.76
CA PRO A 125 4.20 -4.37 0.48
C PRO A 125 3.14 -3.85 1.46
N PHE A 126 1.89 -3.73 1.01
CA PHE A 126 0.79 -3.27 1.84
C PHE A 126 -0.07 -4.45 2.32
N PRO A 127 -0.54 -4.40 3.58
CA PRO A 127 -1.45 -5.42 4.11
C PRO A 127 -2.77 -5.47 3.33
N LEU A 128 -3.47 -6.60 3.43
CA LEU A 128 -4.76 -6.84 2.74
C LEU A 128 -5.81 -5.75 3.03
N VAL A 129 -5.71 -5.12 4.21
CA VAL A 129 -6.59 -4.02 4.65
C VAL A 129 -6.60 -2.81 3.71
N LEU A 130 -5.52 -2.55 2.95
CA LEU A 130 -5.52 -1.53 1.90
C LEU A 130 -6.66 -1.78 0.90
N PHE A 131 -6.73 -3.01 0.41
CA PHE A 131 -7.69 -3.46 -0.59
C PHE A 131 -9.10 -3.58 -0.01
N LYS A 132 -9.22 -4.03 1.24
CA LYS A 132 -10.50 -3.99 1.99
C LYS A 132 -11.06 -2.56 2.04
N LYS A 133 -10.23 -1.58 2.42
CA LYS A 133 -10.66 -0.18 2.50
C LYS A 133 -11.03 0.41 1.14
N LEU A 134 -10.30 0.07 0.06
CA LEU A 134 -10.67 0.49 -1.31
C LEU A 134 -12.07 -0.03 -1.71
N LEU A 135 -12.44 -1.21 -1.23
CA LEU A 135 -13.74 -1.86 -1.45
C LEU A 135 -14.81 -1.43 -0.43
N GLY A 136 -14.50 -0.52 0.49
CA GLY A 136 -15.43 -0.05 1.52
C GLY A 136 -15.69 -1.06 2.65
N MET A 137 -14.84 -2.07 2.79
CA MET A 137 -14.90 -3.01 3.91
C MET A 137 -14.24 -2.42 5.15
N ARG A 138 -14.80 -2.77 6.32
CA ARG A 138 -14.27 -2.35 7.62
C ARG A 138 -13.01 -3.16 7.97
N PRO A 139 -11.94 -2.51 8.45
CA PRO A 139 -10.82 -3.18 9.07
C PRO A 139 -11.26 -4.00 10.31
N SER A 140 -10.53 -5.07 10.61
CA SER A 140 -10.72 -5.93 11.78
C SER A 140 -9.42 -6.17 12.54
N LEU A 141 -9.51 -6.78 13.72
CA LEU A 141 -8.34 -7.18 14.50
C LEU A 141 -7.38 -8.11 13.72
N ASP A 142 -7.90 -8.95 12.82
CA ASP A 142 -7.04 -9.81 12.00
C ASP A 142 -6.19 -9.01 10.99
N ASP A 143 -6.69 -7.88 10.52
CA ASP A 143 -5.90 -6.97 9.68
C ASP A 143 -4.75 -6.34 10.50
N LEU A 144 -4.99 -6.06 11.78
CA LEU A 144 -3.95 -5.59 12.70
C LEU A 144 -2.91 -6.68 12.98
N LYS A 145 -3.34 -7.94 13.15
CA LYS A 145 -2.43 -9.09 13.29
C LYS A 145 -1.57 -9.32 12.05
N GLU A 146 -2.09 -9.02 10.86
CA GLU A 146 -1.31 -9.06 9.61
C GLU A 146 -0.24 -7.96 9.61
N PHE A 147 -0.63 -6.71 9.89
CA PHE A 147 0.29 -5.57 9.84
C PHE A 147 1.31 -5.57 10.98
N SER A 148 0.84 -5.64 12.24
CA SER A 148 1.68 -5.74 13.45
C SER A 148 1.27 -6.97 14.26
N PRO A 149 1.91 -8.13 14.03
CA PRO A 149 1.59 -9.37 14.73
C PRO A 149 1.76 -9.28 16.25
N ILE A 150 2.68 -8.45 16.75
CA ILE A 150 2.90 -8.25 18.18
C ILE A 150 1.72 -7.51 18.79
N VAL A 151 1.39 -6.34 18.25
CA VAL A 151 0.27 -5.52 18.76
C VAL A 151 -1.07 -6.24 18.58
N GLY A 152 -1.29 -6.88 17.43
CA GLY A 152 -2.51 -7.65 17.17
C GLY A 152 -2.69 -8.84 18.12
N LYS A 153 -1.60 -9.50 18.55
CA LYS A 153 -1.67 -10.54 19.59
C LYS A 153 -1.95 -9.97 20.97
N SER A 154 -1.30 -8.87 21.34
CA SER A 154 -1.58 -8.19 22.61
C SER A 154 -3.05 -7.79 22.73
N MET A 155 -3.63 -7.24 21.67
CA MET A 155 -5.07 -6.91 21.61
C MET A 155 -5.96 -8.16 21.75
N GLN A 156 -5.56 -9.29 21.16
CA GLN A 156 -6.28 -10.55 21.33
C GLN A 156 -6.19 -11.08 22.77
N CYS A 157 -5.02 -10.98 23.42
CA CYS A 157 -4.87 -11.37 24.82
C CYS A 157 -5.73 -10.51 25.76
N ILE A 158 -5.86 -9.21 25.50
CA ILE A 158 -6.79 -8.34 26.24
C ILE A 158 -8.22 -8.90 26.16
N LEU A 159 -8.68 -9.30 24.96
CA LEU A 159 -10.02 -9.85 24.77
C LEU A 159 -10.21 -11.20 25.47
N ASP A 160 -9.25 -12.11 25.32
CA ASP A 160 -9.46 -13.53 25.66
C ASP A 160 -8.99 -13.88 27.08
N GLU A 161 -7.93 -13.25 27.57
CA GLU A 161 -7.19 -13.70 28.75
C GLU A 161 -7.29 -12.73 29.93
N TYR A 162 -7.37 -11.41 29.67
CA TYR A 162 -7.24 -10.41 30.73
C TYR A 162 -8.52 -10.26 31.57
N THR A 163 -8.31 -10.20 32.88
CA THR A 163 -9.31 -9.93 33.92
C THR A 163 -9.24 -8.45 34.36
N ASP A 164 -10.20 -7.99 35.17
CA ASP A 164 -10.17 -6.61 35.68
C ASP A 164 -8.91 -6.29 36.51
N GLU A 165 -8.31 -7.28 37.17
CA GLU A 165 -7.05 -7.11 37.91
C GLU A 165 -5.88 -6.84 36.95
N ASP A 166 -5.86 -7.48 35.78
CA ASP A 166 -4.83 -7.25 34.75
C ASP A 166 -4.99 -5.89 34.05
N LEU A 167 -6.22 -5.36 34.02
CA LEU A 167 -6.59 -4.12 33.33
C LEU A 167 -6.53 -2.87 34.23
N GLU A 168 -6.33 -3.02 35.55
CA GLU A 168 -6.45 -1.95 36.56
C GLU A 168 -5.63 -0.68 36.21
N TYR A 169 -4.47 -0.84 35.57
CA TYR A 169 -3.56 0.25 35.21
C TYR A 169 -3.60 0.63 33.72
N MET A 170 -4.54 0.09 32.96
CA MET A 170 -4.70 0.38 31.53
C MET A 170 -5.81 1.41 31.32
N CYS A 171 -5.51 2.43 30.52
CA CYS A 171 -6.48 3.42 30.07
C CYS A 171 -6.74 3.25 28.58
N PHE A 172 -7.70 4.01 28.06
CA PHE A 172 -7.98 4.10 26.62
C PHE A 172 -6.90 4.92 25.89
N SER A 173 -5.63 4.47 25.95
CA SER A 173 -4.52 5.03 25.19
C SER A 173 -3.59 3.93 24.68
N MET A 174 -2.97 4.18 23.52
CA MET A 174 -1.97 3.28 22.93
C MET A 174 -0.95 4.04 22.08
N PRO A 175 0.30 3.57 22.01
CA PRO A 175 1.28 4.08 21.06
C PRO A 175 0.93 3.66 19.62
N TRP A 176 0.97 4.62 18.70
CA TRP A 176 0.82 4.41 17.26
C TRP A 176 1.63 5.45 16.48
N ASP A 177 2.42 5.00 15.50
CA ASP A 177 3.28 5.85 14.63
C ASP A 177 4.11 6.88 15.43
N GLU A 178 4.79 6.41 16.48
CA GLU A 178 5.64 7.20 17.40
C GLU A 178 4.88 8.20 18.31
N THR A 179 3.55 8.13 18.36
CA THR A 179 2.72 9.01 19.19
C THR A 179 1.86 8.22 20.16
N GLU A 180 1.66 8.72 21.37
CA GLU A 180 0.65 8.18 22.30
C GLU A 180 -0.71 8.75 21.92
N VAL A 181 -1.68 7.89 21.68
CA VAL A 181 -3.00 8.28 21.17
C VAL A 181 -4.07 7.90 22.18
N ALA A 182 -4.92 8.87 22.55
CA ALA A 182 -6.15 8.60 23.29
C ALA A 182 -7.22 8.01 22.35
N LEU A 183 -7.71 6.82 22.68
CA LEU A 183 -8.73 6.09 21.93
C LEU A 183 -10.15 6.54 22.25
N ASP A 184 -10.35 7.16 23.41
CA ASP A 184 -11.54 7.93 23.77
C ASP A 184 -11.11 9.39 24.03
N PRO A 185 -11.18 10.29 23.03
CA PRO A 185 -10.81 11.69 23.21
C PRO A 185 -11.73 12.45 24.17
N GLU A 186 -12.97 11.98 24.37
CA GLU A 186 -13.91 12.60 25.31
C GLU A 186 -13.57 12.19 26.74
N ASN A 187 -13.05 10.97 26.94
CA ASN A 187 -12.64 10.43 28.23
C ASN A 187 -11.26 9.75 28.16
N PRO A 188 -10.15 10.49 28.02
CA PRO A 188 -8.81 9.90 27.86
C PRO A 188 -8.36 9.09 29.07
N GLU A 189 -8.89 9.40 30.26
CA GLU A 189 -8.63 8.70 31.53
C GLU A 189 -9.62 7.54 31.79
N LYS A 190 -10.42 7.16 30.78
CA LYS A 190 -11.34 6.02 30.89
C LYS A 190 -10.54 4.76 31.17
N GLN A 191 -10.82 4.14 32.33
CA GLN A 191 -10.20 2.88 32.71
C GLN A 191 -10.70 1.73 31.84
N LEU A 192 -9.78 0.87 31.45
CA LEU A 192 -10.07 -0.36 30.75
C LEU A 192 -10.62 -1.39 31.74
N THR A 193 -11.71 -2.05 31.38
CA THR A 193 -12.40 -3.06 32.18
C THR A 193 -12.84 -4.22 31.29
N SER A 194 -13.22 -5.33 31.90
CA SER A 194 -13.75 -6.51 31.20
C SER A 194 -15.01 -6.20 30.40
N GLU A 195 -15.78 -5.18 30.79
CA GLU A 195 -16.99 -4.75 30.10
C GLU A 195 -16.71 -3.91 28.84
N ASN A 196 -15.61 -3.16 28.82
CA ASN A 196 -15.30 -2.22 27.74
C ASN A 196 -14.08 -2.62 26.88
N LYS A 197 -13.42 -3.75 27.16
CA LYS A 197 -12.26 -4.23 26.39
C LYS A 197 -12.50 -4.43 24.89
N GLN A 198 -13.72 -4.79 24.48
CA GLN A 198 -14.07 -4.88 23.05
C GLN A 198 -14.07 -3.49 22.40
N GLU A 199 -14.62 -2.48 23.09
CA GLU A 199 -14.64 -1.09 22.63
C GLU A 199 -13.22 -0.56 22.46
N PHE A 200 -12.33 -0.84 23.41
CA PHE A 200 -10.92 -0.47 23.34
C PHE A 200 -10.21 -1.04 22.10
N VAL A 201 -10.37 -2.34 21.85
CA VAL A 201 -9.76 -2.99 20.66
C VAL A 201 -10.36 -2.45 19.37
N ASP A 202 -11.67 -2.28 19.30
CA ASP A 202 -12.35 -1.73 18.12
C ASP A 202 -11.91 -0.28 17.86
N ALA A 203 -11.77 0.53 18.91
CA ALA A 203 -11.28 1.90 18.83
C ALA A 203 -9.82 1.94 18.33
N PHE A 204 -8.96 1.05 18.82
CA PHE A 204 -7.57 0.96 18.37
C PHE A 204 -7.47 0.54 16.89
N VAL A 205 -8.20 -0.50 16.47
CA VAL A 205 -8.25 -0.93 15.06
C VAL A 205 -8.77 0.20 14.15
N ASN A 206 -9.81 0.91 14.60
CA ASN A 206 -10.32 2.07 13.88
C ASN A 206 -9.30 3.21 13.80
N HIS A 207 -8.57 3.48 14.89
CA HIS A 207 -7.52 4.49 14.88
C HIS A 207 -6.40 4.13 13.91
N ALA A 208 -5.86 2.91 14.01
CA ALA A 208 -4.75 2.41 13.22
C ALA A 208 -5.01 2.46 11.70
N PHE A 209 -6.24 2.10 11.28
CA PHE A 209 -6.55 1.95 9.86
C PHE A 209 -7.45 3.04 9.29
N ASN A 210 -8.12 3.85 10.11
CA ASN A 210 -9.00 4.92 9.63
C ASN A 210 -8.56 6.30 10.14
N ALA A 211 -8.61 6.55 11.45
CA ALA A 211 -8.47 7.91 11.98
C ALA A 211 -7.05 8.48 11.76
N SER A 212 -6.00 7.70 12.07
CA SER A 212 -4.62 8.14 11.90
C SER A 212 -4.25 8.45 10.44
N VAL A 213 -4.92 7.82 9.49
CA VAL A 213 -4.58 7.88 8.06
C VAL A 213 -5.67 8.52 7.20
N GLU A 214 -6.64 9.19 7.81
CA GLU A 214 -7.84 9.67 7.11
C GLU A 214 -7.47 10.55 5.90
N ILE A 215 -6.57 11.51 6.09
CA ILE A 215 -6.10 12.43 5.06
C ILE A 215 -5.36 11.68 3.96
N ALA A 216 -4.32 10.93 4.32
CA ALA A 216 -3.48 10.20 3.37
C ALA A 216 -4.30 9.20 2.54
N PHE A 217 -5.17 8.43 3.21
CA PHE A 217 -5.99 7.43 2.55
C PHE A 217 -7.09 8.07 1.67
N ALA A 218 -7.66 9.20 2.09
CA ALA A 218 -8.64 9.92 1.27
C ALA A 218 -8.03 10.39 -0.06
N GLU A 219 -6.83 10.98 -0.01
CA GLU A 219 -6.10 11.41 -1.19
C GLU A 219 -5.65 10.25 -2.07
N PHE A 220 -5.09 9.19 -1.47
CA PHE A 220 -4.78 7.95 -2.17
C PHE A 220 -6.00 7.37 -2.89
N ARG A 221 -7.13 7.24 -2.18
CA ARG A 221 -8.38 6.74 -2.75
C ARG A 221 -8.89 7.63 -3.87
N ARG A 222 -8.75 8.96 -3.74
CA ARG A 222 -9.12 9.94 -4.77
C ARG A 222 -8.29 9.71 -6.04
N GLY A 223 -6.98 9.56 -5.91
CA GLY A 223 -6.07 9.30 -7.03
C GLY A 223 -6.30 7.95 -7.69
N PHE A 224 -6.48 6.89 -6.90
CA PHE A 224 -6.72 5.55 -7.42
C PHE A 224 -7.96 5.48 -8.32
N PHE A 225 -9.06 6.07 -7.85
CA PHE A 225 -10.32 6.10 -8.60
C PHE A 225 -10.40 7.24 -9.63
N GLN A 226 -9.36 8.05 -9.77
CA GLN A 226 -9.23 8.92 -10.93
C GLN A 226 -8.94 8.10 -12.19
N VAL A 227 -8.18 7.01 -12.04
CA VAL A 227 -7.80 6.11 -13.15
C VAL A 227 -8.75 4.94 -13.26
N CYS A 228 -9.06 4.28 -12.13
CA CYS A 228 -9.86 3.07 -12.09
C CYS A 228 -11.35 3.36 -11.89
N ASP A 229 -12.20 2.62 -12.60
CA ASP A 229 -13.65 2.72 -12.39
C ASP A 229 -14.06 2.06 -11.06
N ARG A 230 -14.82 2.80 -10.24
CA ARG A 230 -15.28 2.34 -8.92
C ARG A 230 -16.15 1.09 -9.02
N ASP A 231 -17.05 1.03 -10.00
CA ASP A 231 -17.99 -0.08 -10.13
C ASP A 231 -17.28 -1.35 -10.58
N LEU A 232 -16.28 -1.23 -11.46
CA LEU A 232 -15.44 -2.37 -11.84
C LEU A 232 -14.60 -2.89 -10.68
N VAL A 233 -13.98 -1.99 -9.91
CA VAL A 233 -13.15 -2.37 -8.76
C VAL A 233 -13.98 -3.09 -7.70
N ARG A 234 -15.24 -2.71 -7.50
CA ARG A 234 -16.16 -3.36 -6.54
C ARG A 234 -16.55 -4.79 -6.90
N LEU A 235 -16.25 -5.26 -8.11
CA LEU A 235 -16.48 -6.66 -8.50
C LEU A 235 -15.46 -7.63 -7.89
N PHE A 236 -14.32 -7.13 -7.43
CA PHE A 236 -13.27 -7.95 -6.84
C PHE A 236 -13.49 -8.21 -5.35
N LYS A 237 -13.03 -9.37 -4.88
CA LYS A 237 -12.70 -9.57 -3.46
C LYS A 237 -11.37 -8.88 -3.12
N PRO A 238 -11.12 -8.53 -1.84
CA PRO A 238 -9.87 -7.89 -1.43
C PRO A 238 -8.61 -8.62 -1.91
N LYS A 239 -8.61 -9.96 -1.79
CA LYS A 239 -7.47 -10.78 -2.20
C LYS A 239 -7.28 -10.81 -3.72
N GLU A 240 -8.37 -10.85 -4.49
CA GLU A 240 -8.31 -10.82 -5.95
C GLU A 240 -7.76 -9.48 -6.45
N LEU A 241 -8.20 -8.36 -5.85
CA LEU A 241 -7.68 -7.04 -6.17
C LEU A 241 -6.18 -6.92 -5.83
N GLN A 242 -5.77 -7.46 -4.68
CA GLN A 242 -4.36 -7.51 -4.29
C GLN A 242 -3.53 -8.34 -5.28
N GLU A 243 -4.00 -9.52 -5.67
CA GLU A 243 -3.28 -10.42 -6.59
C GLU A 243 -3.10 -9.81 -7.98
N ILE A 244 -4.05 -9.03 -8.47
CA ILE A 244 -3.93 -8.36 -9.77
C ILE A 244 -2.87 -7.24 -9.71
N LEU A 245 -2.81 -6.50 -8.62
CA LEU A 245 -1.89 -5.35 -8.49
C LEU A 245 -0.47 -5.78 -8.08
N VAL A 246 -0.35 -6.74 -7.17
CA VAL A 246 0.91 -7.12 -6.52
C VAL A 246 1.41 -8.51 -6.94
N GLY A 247 0.56 -9.30 -7.60
CA GLY A 247 0.87 -10.68 -7.98
C GLY A 247 0.54 -11.70 -6.89
N LYS A 248 0.39 -12.97 -7.28
CA LYS A 248 -0.02 -14.07 -6.39
C LYS A 248 1.08 -14.49 -5.40
N ASP A 249 2.33 -14.48 -5.86
CA ASP A 249 3.46 -15.04 -5.09
C ASP A 249 4.06 -14.03 -4.09
N PHE A 250 3.48 -12.83 -3.98
CA PHE A 250 4.01 -11.77 -3.12
C PHE A 250 4.02 -12.15 -1.63
N HIS A 251 3.15 -13.05 -1.16
CA HIS A 251 3.14 -13.46 0.24
C HIS A 251 3.98 -14.73 0.49
N ASP A 252 4.33 -15.46 -0.57
CA ASP A 252 5.12 -16.68 -0.46
C ASP A 252 6.63 -16.38 -0.44
N TRP A 253 7.10 -15.28 -1.03
CA TRP A 253 8.53 -14.92 -0.95
C TRP A 253 8.98 -14.53 0.46
N GLU A 254 8.10 -13.95 1.29
CA GLU A 254 8.44 -13.66 2.70
C GLU A 254 8.57 -14.92 3.53
N LYS A 255 7.72 -15.93 3.28
CA LYS A 255 7.87 -17.28 3.86
C LYS A 255 9.19 -17.93 3.44
N LEU A 256 9.68 -17.63 2.23
CA LEU A 256 10.98 -18.12 1.75
C LEU A 256 12.16 -17.40 2.43
N LYS A 257 12.04 -16.10 2.76
CA LYS A 257 13.05 -15.40 3.58
C LYS A 257 13.06 -15.85 5.04
N GLN A 258 11.94 -16.40 5.53
CA GLN A 258 11.84 -17.03 6.84
C GLN A 258 12.37 -18.47 6.90
N VAL A 259 12.87 -19.04 5.79
CA VAL A 259 13.72 -20.23 5.90
C VAL A 259 15.01 -19.75 6.54
N PRO A 260 15.27 -20.05 7.84
CA PRO A 260 16.54 -19.69 8.43
C PRO A 260 17.57 -20.45 7.59
N SER A 261 18.64 -19.77 7.18
CA SER A 261 19.77 -20.48 6.62
C SER A 261 20.09 -21.62 7.61
N MET A 262 19.94 -22.85 7.15
CA MET A 262 20.36 -24.06 7.85
C MET A 262 21.91 -24.12 7.96
N ALA A 263 22.57 -22.96 7.92
CA ALA A 263 24.00 -22.77 8.00
C ALA A 263 24.45 -22.23 9.38
N LEU A 264 23.53 -21.84 10.28
CA LEU A 264 23.89 -21.38 11.64
C LEU A 264 23.60 -22.40 12.77
N CYS A 265 22.86 -23.48 12.50
CA CYS A 265 22.64 -24.55 13.50
C CYS A 265 23.76 -25.61 13.57
N ILE A 266 24.71 -25.64 12.62
CA ILE A 266 25.81 -26.62 12.66
C ILE A 266 27.02 -26.09 13.45
N LEU A 267 27.16 -24.77 13.64
CA LEU A 267 28.30 -24.17 14.35
C LEU A 267 28.10 -24.00 15.86
N SER A 268 26.88 -24.19 16.38
CA SER A 268 26.57 -24.11 17.82
C SER A 268 26.58 -25.47 18.54
N CYS A 269 26.72 -26.59 17.81
CA CYS A 269 26.82 -27.94 18.40
C CYS A 269 28.26 -28.50 18.51
N VAL A 270 29.30 -27.75 18.14
CA VAL A 270 30.71 -28.21 18.25
C VAL A 270 31.47 -27.58 19.43
N ASN A 271 30.94 -26.56 20.11
CA ASN A 271 31.64 -25.89 21.23
C ASN A 271 31.08 -26.21 22.63
N TYR A 272 30.39 -27.34 22.80
CA TYR A 272 30.15 -27.94 24.12
C TYR A 272 30.49 -29.43 24.07
N ARG A 273 31.79 -29.72 23.95
CA ARG A 273 32.43 -30.93 24.49
C ARG A 273 33.90 -30.65 24.78
#